data_AF-A0A355ESB9-F1
#
_entry.id   AF-A0A355ESB9-F1
#
_cell.length_a   1.000
_cell.length_b   1.000
_cell.length_c   1.000
_cell.angle_alpha   90.00
_cell.angle_beta   90.00
_cell.angle_gamma   90.00
#
_symmetry.space_group_name_H-M   'P 1'
#
loop_
_entity.id
_entity.type
_entity.pdbx_description
1 polymer ?
#
loop_
_entity_poly.entity_id
_entity_poly.type
_entity_poly.pdbx_seq_one_letter_code
_entity_poly.pdbx_strand_id
1 'polypeptide(L)'
;MTRSTKLRGTWVAALLLSAAFSHPVAAQTPAIQGTFVEPPRPTTADEVTLVVYGRQSPDCRFTLGSPSFFPDILHFQLQASRAACDSPATEPFETRVPLGRLAAGDYQVGFQVGSQPLFWYEMFAVHPTSRSARLHDELFHVDVEWRNPANGNLVHATALPLTDESAAFWFFGPDNVEVTVKVLDGRPVNGHWWVFLASMTDLELTVTVLENLDDCLRLPSVPPSCPTRTYRQTAGANRNLIDVQAFAE
;
A
#
# COMPACT_ATOMS: atom_id res chain seq x y z
N MET A 1 -10.30 83.15 -57.64
CA MET A 1 -11.37 82.17 -57.39
C MET A 1 -10.74 80.91 -56.80
N THR A 2 -10.62 80.78 -55.48
CA THR A 2 -11.56 80.05 -54.57
C THR A 2 -11.88 78.62 -55.02
N ARG A 3 -11.29 77.60 -54.36
CA ARG A 3 -11.91 76.87 -53.24
C ARG A 3 -11.02 75.74 -52.73
N SER A 4 -10.88 75.68 -51.40
CA SER A 4 -10.50 74.48 -50.68
C SER A 4 -11.69 73.50 -50.65
N THR A 5 -11.41 72.19 -50.64
CA THR A 5 -12.44 71.21 -50.32
C THR A 5 -11.88 70.05 -49.49
N LYS A 6 -12.05 70.23 -48.18
CA LYS A 6 -12.43 69.27 -47.11
C LYS A 6 -12.04 67.79 -47.23
N LEU A 7 -11.26 67.35 -46.24
CA LEU A 7 -11.22 65.98 -45.73
C LEU A 7 -12.64 65.47 -45.40
N ARG A 8 -12.90 64.20 -45.74
CA ARG A 8 -13.91 63.37 -45.10
C ARG A 8 -13.25 62.07 -44.65
N GLY A 9 -13.23 61.86 -43.34
CA GLY A 9 -12.76 60.63 -42.73
C GLY A 9 -13.74 59.49 -42.94
N THR A 10 -13.19 58.31 -43.21
CA THR A 10 -13.87 57.03 -43.07
C THR A 10 -13.21 56.30 -41.92
N TRP A 11 -13.94 56.19 -40.82
CA TRP A 11 -13.62 55.32 -39.70
C TRP A 11 -13.87 53.88 -40.14
N VAL A 12 -12.81 53.07 -40.23
CA VAL A 12 -12.94 51.60 -40.29
C VAL A 12 -12.69 51.10 -38.88
N ALA A 13 -13.76 50.64 -38.23
CA ALA A 13 -13.72 49.99 -36.94
C ALA A 13 -13.37 48.51 -37.09
N ALA A 14 -12.45 48.07 -36.22
CA ALA A 14 -12.31 46.76 -35.61
C ALA A 14 -12.23 45.48 -36.48
N LEU A 15 -11.10 44.79 -36.32
CA LEU A 15 -11.11 43.44 -35.73
C LEU A 15 -9.72 43.20 -35.12
N LEU A 16 -9.60 43.53 -33.82
CA LEU A 16 -8.58 42.90 -32.99
C LEU A 16 -8.97 41.42 -32.97
N LEU A 17 -8.21 40.58 -33.67
CA LEU A 17 -8.17 39.16 -33.35
C LEU A 17 -7.70 39.10 -31.90
N SER A 18 -8.65 38.92 -30.99
CA SER A 18 -8.37 38.41 -29.66
C SER A 18 -7.59 37.13 -29.85
N ALA A 19 -6.29 37.16 -29.53
CA ALA A 19 -5.53 35.95 -29.28
C ALA A 19 -6.34 35.16 -28.27
N ALA A 20 -6.87 34.00 -28.69
CA ALA A 20 -7.34 33.02 -27.74
C ALA A 20 -6.13 32.72 -26.86
N PHE A 21 -6.15 33.24 -25.63
CA PHE A 21 -5.19 32.84 -24.63
C PHE A 21 -5.36 31.32 -24.52
N SER A 22 -4.36 30.60 -25.02
CA SER A 22 -4.16 29.20 -24.68
C SER A 22 -4.07 29.19 -23.16
N HIS A 23 -5.17 28.79 -22.51
CA HIS A 23 -5.18 28.54 -21.08
C HIS A 23 -4.02 27.58 -20.83
N PRO A 24 -3.05 27.92 -19.95
CA PRO A 24 -1.94 27.03 -19.69
C PRO A 24 -2.52 25.69 -19.24
N VAL A 25 -1.99 24.60 -19.81
CA VAL A 25 -2.42 23.22 -19.59
C VAL A 25 -2.49 22.85 -18.09
N ALA A 26 -1.83 23.62 -17.22
CA ALA A 26 -1.93 23.55 -15.77
C ALA A 26 -3.34 23.74 -15.18
N ALA A 27 -4.29 24.36 -15.91
CA ALA A 27 -5.68 24.50 -15.45
C ALA A 27 -6.55 23.25 -15.73
N GLN A 28 -6.02 22.24 -16.42
CA GLN A 28 -6.78 21.11 -16.95
C GLN A 28 -6.58 19.80 -16.16
N THR A 29 -5.72 19.78 -15.15
CA THR A 29 -5.44 18.58 -14.37
C THR A 29 -6.31 18.54 -13.11
N PRO A 30 -6.95 17.40 -12.78
CA PRO A 30 -7.53 17.25 -11.46
C PRO A 30 -6.41 17.43 -10.44
N ALA A 31 -6.72 18.12 -9.33
CA ALA A 31 -5.79 18.19 -8.22
C ALA A 31 -5.87 16.86 -7.48
N ILE A 32 -5.20 15.83 -8.02
CA ILE A 32 -4.99 14.57 -7.30
C ILE A 32 -4.21 14.91 -6.04
N GLN A 33 -4.81 14.59 -4.90
CA GLN A 33 -4.22 14.89 -3.60
C GLN A 33 -3.49 13.68 -3.02
N GLY A 34 -3.89 12.48 -3.43
CA GLY A 34 -3.27 11.24 -2.97
C GLY A 34 -3.93 10.00 -3.53
N THR A 35 -3.29 8.87 -3.24
CA THR A 35 -3.83 7.53 -3.44
C THR A 35 -3.61 6.70 -2.18
N PHE A 36 -4.35 5.62 -2.05
CA PHE A 36 -4.04 4.56 -1.12
C PHE A 36 -4.66 3.27 -1.63
N VAL A 37 -4.19 2.14 -1.12
CA VAL A 37 -4.76 0.84 -1.42
C VAL A 37 -5.64 0.36 -0.28
N GLU A 38 -6.72 -0.32 -0.64
CA GLU A 38 -7.56 -1.09 0.27
C GLU A 38 -7.37 -2.57 -0.08
N PRO A 39 -6.87 -3.41 0.87
CA PRO A 39 -6.38 -3.05 2.22
C PRO A 39 -5.03 -2.28 2.18
N PRO A 40 -4.63 -1.54 3.24
CA PRO A 40 -3.47 -0.65 3.26
C PRO A 40 -2.11 -1.38 3.30
N ARG A 41 -2.10 -2.72 3.30
CA ARG A 41 -0.92 -3.60 3.15
C ARG A 41 -1.34 -4.92 2.50
N PRO A 42 -1.67 -4.92 1.20
CA PRO A 42 -2.22 -6.10 0.55
C PRO A 42 -1.18 -7.21 0.47
N THR A 43 -1.66 -8.45 0.49
CA THR A 43 -0.90 -9.65 0.16
C THR A 43 -1.33 -10.21 -1.20
N THR A 44 -0.59 -11.18 -1.73
CA THR A 44 -0.95 -11.88 -2.99
C THR A 44 -2.31 -12.58 -2.97
N ALA A 45 -2.92 -12.76 -1.80
CA ALA A 45 -4.25 -13.37 -1.64
C ALA A 45 -5.38 -12.33 -1.66
N ASP A 46 -5.07 -11.04 -1.50
CA ASP A 46 -6.05 -9.97 -1.34
C ASP A 46 -6.48 -9.40 -2.70
N GLU A 47 -7.76 -9.07 -2.82
CA GLU A 47 -8.27 -8.26 -3.93
C GLU A 47 -7.94 -6.79 -3.64
N VAL A 48 -7.03 -6.22 -4.42
CA VAL A 48 -6.54 -4.85 -4.20
C VAL A 48 -7.46 -3.86 -4.88
N THR A 49 -7.89 -2.83 -4.15
CA THR A 49 -8.55 -1.65 -4.71
C THR A 49 -7.67 -0.43 -4.52
N LEU A 50 -7.34 0.26 -5.62
CA LEU A 50 -6.70 1.57 -5.55
C LEU A 50 -7.78 2.64 -5.36
N VAL A 51 -7.65 3.43 -4.31
CA VAL A 51 -8.47 4.62 -4.08
C VAL A 51 -7.67 5.83 -4.51
N VAL A 52 -8.25 6.65 -5.38
CA VAL A 52 -7.66 7.91 -5.85
C VAL A 52 -8.59 9.03 -5.42
N TYR A 53 -8.05 10.02 -4.73
CA TYR A 53 -8.84 11.13 -4.23
C TYR A 53 -8.18 12.48 -4.51
N GLY A 54 -9.02 13.51 -4.56
CA GLY A 54 -8.54 14.85 -4.77
C GLY A 54 -9.66 15.85 -4.96
N ARG A 55 -9.36 16.90 -5.72
CA ARG A 55 -10.35 17.91 -6.11
C ARG A 55 -10.45 18.04 -7.63
N GLN A 56 -11.67 18.23 -8.10
CA GLN A 56 -12.00 18.46 -9.50
C GLN A 56 -12.81 19.75 -9.65
N SER A 57 -12.88 20.25 -10.89
CA SER A 57 -13.67 21.42 -11.19
C SER A 57 -15.16 21.06 -11.29
N PRO A 58 -16.09 21.90 -10.79
CA PRO A 58 -17.53 21.64 -10.91
C PRO A 58 -18.00 21.50 -12.37
N ASP A 59 -17.32 22.15 -13.31
CA ASP A 59 -17.63 22.13 -14.75
C ASP A 59 -16.91 21.00 -15.52
N CYS A 60 -16.09 20.20 -14.84
CA CYS A 60 -15.16 19.26 -15.45
C CYS A 60 -15.01 17.99 -14.60
N ARG A 61 -15.63 16.90 -15.03
CA ARG A 61 -15.47 15.59 -14.38
C ARG A 61 -14.33 14.82 -15.02
N PHE A 62 -13.60 14.08 -14.20
CA PHE A 62 -12.55 13.19 -14.68
C PHE A 62 -12.99 11.73 -14.53
N THR A 63 -12.73 10.95 -15.57
CA THR A 63 -12.88 9.50 -15.54
C THR A 63 -11.51 8.86 -15.63
N LEU A 64 -11.27 7.89 -14.76
CA LEU A 64 -10.04 7.12 -14.71
C LEU A 64 -10.20 5.89 -15.62
N GLY A 65 -9.32 5.75 -16.61
CA GLY A 65 -9.27 4.58 -17.48
C GLY A 65 -8.74 3.35 -16.77
N SER A 66 -8.84 2.19 -17.41
CA SER A 66 -8.21 0.95 -16.91
C SER A 66 -6.69 1.12 -16.81
N PRO A 67 -6.03 0.53 -15.79
CA PRO A 67 -4.59 0.61 -15.66
C PRO A 67 -3.89 -0.15 -16.79
N SER A 68 -2.79 0.42 -17.26
CA SER A 68 -1.80 -0.28 -18.05
C SER A 68 -0.62 -0.66 -17.15
N PHE A 69 -0.20 -1.91 -17.20
CA PHE A 69 0.95 -2.40 -16.44
C PHE A 69 2.21 -2.27 -17.29
N PHE A 70 3.13 -1.42 -16.84
CA PHE A 70 4.55 -1.57 -17.10
C PHE A 70 5.12 -2.22 -15.83
N PRO A 71 6.19 -3.04 -15.87
CA PRO A 71 6.49 -4.07 -14.85
C PRO A 71 6.13 -3.72 -13.41
N ASP A 72 6.57 -2.54 -12.94
CA ASP A 72 6.32 -2.04 -11.58
C ASP A 72 5.54 -0.72 -11.55
N ILE A 73 4.94 -0.30 -12.68
CA ILE A 73 4.19 0.95 -12.84
C ILE A 73 2.76 0.67 -13.29
N LEU A 74 1.81 0.97 -12.39
CA LEU A 74 0.39 1.10 -12.68
C LEU A 74 0.13 2.46 -13.31
N HIS A 75 0.00 2.46 -14.64
CA HIS A 75 -0.19 3.68 -15.40
C HIS A 75 -1.65 3.90 -15.77
N PHE A 76 -2.19 5.03 -15.32
CA PHE A 76 -3.57 5.43 -15.54
C PHE A 76 -3.71 6.61 -16.49
N GLN A 77 -4.62 6.46 -17.44
CA GLN A 77 -5.06 7.56 -18.31
C GLN A 77 -6.29 8.23 -17.72
N LEU A 78 -6.21 9.53 -17.50
CA LEU A 78 -7.31 10.38 -17.09
C LEU A 78 -7.95 11.02 -18.31
N GLN A 79 -9.27 10.93 -18.40
CA GLN A 79 -10.07 11.61 -19.41
C GLN A 79 -10.93 12.67 -18.75
N ALA A 80 -10.78 13.92 -19.20
CA ALA A 80 -11.65 15.02 -18.81
C ALA A 80 -12.95 15.00 -19.63
N SER A 81 -14.07 15.33 -19.01
CA SER A 81 -15.37 15.46 -19.70
C SER A 81 -15.42 16.62 -20.69
N ARG A 82 -14.43 17.52 -20.65
CA ARG A 82 -14.30 18.71 -21.50
C ARG A 82 -12.84 18.94 -21.88
N ALA A 83 -12.63 19.59 -23.02
CA ALA A 83 -11.29 19.98 -23.48
C ALA A 83 -10.64 21.07 -22.62
N ALA A 84 -11.44 21.87 -21.90
CA ALA A 84 -10.98 22.88 -20.96
C ALA A 84 -11.92 22.94 -19.75
N CYS A 85 -11.32 23.12 -18.57
CA CYS A 85 -12.02 23.37 -17.32
C CYS A 85 -11.76 24.84 -16.96
N ASP A 86 -12.81 25.65 -16.84
CA ASP A 86 -12.66 27.11 -16.65
C ASP A 86 -12.70 27.49 -15.16
N SER A 87 -13.29 26.61 -14.33
CA SER A 87 -13.43 26.81 -12.90
C SER A 87 -12.30 26.13 -12.10
N PRO A 88 -11.97 26.65 -10.90
CA PRO A 88 -10.95 26.04 -10.05
C PRO A 88 -11.42 24.69 -9.48
N ALA A 89 -10.47 23.78 -9.25
CA ALA A 89 -10.73 22.46 -8.67
C ALA A 89 -11.10 22.54 -7.18
N THR A 90 -12.40 22.64 -6.89
CA THR A 90 -12.92 22.80 -5.52
C THR A 90 -13.76 21.62 -5.05
N GLU A 91 -14.38 20.84 -5.94
CA GLU A 91 -15.23 19.72 -5.55
C GLU A 91 -14.38 18.49 -5.21
N PRO A 92 -14.56 17.87 -4.03
CA PRO A 92 -13.88 16.63 -3.72
C PRO A 92 -14.36 15.52 -4.67
N PHE A 93 -13.43 14.66 -5.08
CA PHE A 93 -13.76 13.42 -5.76
C PHE A 93 -12.98 12.26 -5.14
N GLU A 94 -13.56 11.08 -5.28
CA GLU A 94 -12.94 9.81 -4.96
C GLU A 94 -13.33 8.83 -6.05
N THR A 95 -12.37 8.06 -6.54
CA THR A 95 -12.60 6.96 -7.47
C THR A 95 -11.90 5.71 -6.96
N ARG A 96 -12.61 4.59 -7.04
CA ARG A 96 -12.12 3.27 -6.65
C ARG A 96 -11.86 2.44 -7.89
N VAL A 97 -10.64 1.94 -8.03
CA VAL A 97 -10.23 1.07 -9.13
C VAL A 97 -9.91 -0.31 -8.56
N PRO A 98 -10.74 -1.32 -8.84
CA PRO A 98 -10.38 -2.70 -8.55
C PRO A 98 -9.18 -3.10 -9.43
N LEU A 99 -8.05 -3.36 -8.79
CA LEU A 99 -6.84 -3.90 -9.44
C LEU A 99 -6.84 -5.43 -9.47
N GLY A 100 -7.66 -6.05 -8.61
CA GLY A 100 -7.70 -7.49 -8.41
C GLY A 100 -6.50 -7.97 -7.58
N ARG A 101 -6.17 -9.25 -7.68
CA ARG A 101 -4.97 -9.81 -7.05
C ARG A 101 -3.72 -9.43 -7.81
N LEU A 102 -2.71 -8.99 -7.06
CA LEU A 102 -1.42 -8.57 -7.59
C LEU A 102 -0.33 -9.55 -7.14
N ALA A 103 0.75 -9.64 -7.94
CA ALA A 103 1.94 -10.38 -7.53
C ALA A 103 2.65 -9.63 -6.40
N ALA A 104 3.49 -10.34 -5.63
CA ALA A 104 4.31 -9.67 -4.63
C ALA A 104 5.33 -8.74 -5.31
N GLY A 105 5.48 -7.52 -4.79
CA GLY A 105 6.36 -6.50 -5.37
C GLY A 105 5.97 -5.08 -4.96
N ASP A 106 6.80 -4.13 -5.37
CA ASP A 106 6.55 -2.70 -5.19
C ASP A 106 5.91 -2.12 -6.45
N TYR A 107 4.78 -1.43 -6.29
CA TYR A 107 4.02 -0.84 -7.38
C TYR A 107 4.05 0.69 -7.29
N GLN A 108 4.41 1.35 -8.39
CA GLN A 108 4.30 2.79 -8.58
C GLN A 108 2.98 3.13 -9.27
N VAL A 109 2.23 4.10 -8.76
CA VAL A 109 0.98 4.58 -9.34
C VAL A 109 1.23 5.89 -10.07
N GLY A 110 1.06 5.90 -11.39
CA GLY A 110 1.25 7.08 -12.23
C GLY A 110 -0.02 7.50 -12.95
N PHE A 111 -0.28 8.81 -13.01
CA PHE A 111 -1.41 9.40 -13.71
C PHE A 111 -0.99 10.31 -14.86
N GLN A 112 -1.57 10.11 -16.03
CA GLN A 112 -1.36 10.94 -17.20
C GLN A 112 -2.68 11.54 -17.69
N VAL A 113 -2.66 12.85 -17.96
CA VAL A 113 -3.78 13.60 -18.55
C VAL A 113 -3.42 13.99 -19.98
N GLY A 114 -4.08 13.40 -20.98
CA GLY A 114 -3.75 13.65 -22.38
C GLY A 114 -2.31 13.25 -22.73
N SER A 115 -1.54 14.14 -23.36
CA SER A 115 -0.12 13.92 -23.70
C SER A 115 0.86 14.46 -22.66
N GLN A 116 0.37 14.86 -21.49
CA GLN A 116 1.22 15.40 -20.44
C GLN A 116 2.09 14.30 -19.80
N PRO A 117 3.35 14.59 -19.41
CA PRO A 117 4.18 13.63 -18.69
C PRO A 117 3.54 13.17 -17.38
N LEU A 118 3.89 11.97 -16.93
CA LEU A 118 3.58 11.49 -15.59
C LEU A 118 4.31 12.39 -14.57
N PHE A 119 3.56 13.10 -13.72
CA PHE A 119 4.13 14.08 -12.78
C PHE A 119 4.15 13.61 -11.33
N TRP A 120 3.63 12.42 -11.04
CA TRP A 120 3.37 11.99 -9.67
C TRP A 120 3.38 10.48 -9.54
N TYR A 121 4.10 9.98 -8.54
CA TYR A 121 4.14 8.57 -8.16
C TYR A 121 3.90 8.43 -6.66
N GLU A 122 2.89 7.65 -6.32
CA GLU A 122 2.81 7.03 -5.00
C GLU A 122 3.13 5.55 -5.12
N MET A 123 3.76 5.01 -4.08
CA MET A 123 4.19 3.61 -4.04
C MET A 123 3.38 2.84 -3.01
N PHE A 124 3.00 1.62 -3.37
CA PHE A 124 2.51 0.64 -2.41
C PHE A 124 3.17 -0.71 -2.67
N ALA A 125 3.32 -1.51 -1.61
CA ALA A 125 3.86 -2.85 -1.71
C ALA A 125 2.73 -3.88 -1.63
N VAL A 126 2.89 -4.97 -2.37
CA VAL A 126 2.11 -6.20 -2.21
C VAL A 126 3.04 -7.25 -1.63
N HIS A 127 2.67 -7.81 -0.48
CA HIS A 127 3.49 -8.82 0.20
C HIS A 127 3.10 -10.24 -0.25
N PRO A 128 4.03 -11.20 -0.26
CA PRO A 128 3.64 -12.59 -0.44
C PRO A 128 2.72 -13.02 0.71
N THR A 129 1.63 -13.70 0.41
CA THR A 129 0.82 -14.34 1.46
C THR A 129 1.65 -15.46 2.06
N SER A 130 2.14 -15.25 3.28
CA SER A 130 2.91 -16.24 4.01
C SER A 130 2.19 -16.67 5.28
N ARG A 131 2.32 -17.94 5.64
CA ARG A 131 1.89 -18.46 6.94
C ARG A 131 2.96 -18.31 8.02
N SER A 132 4.18 -18.00 7.59
CA SER A 132 5.38 -17.92 8.40
C SER A 132 6.14 -16.62 8.12
N ALA A 133 6.56 -15.91 9.16
CA ALA A 133 7.50 -14.81 9.00
C ALA A 133 8.94 -15.35 9.04
N ARG A 134 9.78 -14.85 8.14
CA ARG A 134 11.22 -15.14 8.11
C ARG A 134 11.96 -13.89 8.57
N LEU A 135 12.79 -14.01 9.60
CA LEU A 135 13.52 -12.93 10.26
C LEU A 135 15.02 -13.27 10.30
N HIS A 136 15.87 -12.24 10.38
CA HIS A 136 17.33 -12.34 10.39
C HIS A 136 17.86 -13.16 9.21
N ASP A 137 17.58 -12.71 7.99
CA ASP A 137 17.99 -13.41 6.76
C ASP A 137 17.60 -14.91 6.74
N GLU A 138 16.35 -15.19 7.15
CA GLU A 138 15.77 -16.55 7.28
C GLU A 138 16.33 -17.42 8.43
N LEU A 139 17.12 -16.86 9.34
CA LEU A 139 17.57 -17.59 10.53
C LEU A 139 16.40 -17.96 11.45
N PHE A 140 15.39 -17.09 11.59
CA PHE A 140 14.23 -17.37 12.42
C PHE A 140 12.96 -17.48 11.61
N HIS A 141 12.19 -18.55 11.86
CA HIS A 141 10.88 -18.79 11.30
C HIS A 141 9.83 -18.66 12.40
N VAL A 142 8.82 -17.82 12.18
CA VAL A 142 7.78 -17.55 13.17
C VAL A 142 6.42 -17.90 12.59
N ASP A 143 5.76 -18.85 13.24
CA ASP A 143 4.40 -19.27 12.92
C ASP A 143 3.45 -18.91 14.06
N VAL A 144 2.23 -18.51 13.72
CA VAL A 144 1.16 -18.30 14.69
C VAL A 144 -0.04 -19.15 14.28
N GLU A 145 -0.48 -20.04 15.17
CA GLU A 145 -1.74 -20.77 15.05
C GLU A 145 -2.73 -20.22 16.06
N TRP A 146 -3.98 -20.04 15.65
CA TRP A 146 -5.05 -19.51 16.50
C TRP A 146 -6.33 -20.31 16.33
N ARG A 147 -7.19 -20.31 17.35
CA ARG A 147 -8.49 -20.99 17.29
C ARG A 147 -9.57 -20.04 16.79
N ASN A 148 -10.18 -20.38 15.66
CA ASN A 148 -11.25 -19.59 15.09
C ASN A 148 -12.53 -19.72 15.95
N PRO A 149 -13.05 -18.62 16.52
CA PRO A 149 -14.21 -18.68 17.41
C PRO A 149 -15.51 -19.04 16.68
N ALA A 150 -15.58 -18.88 15.35
CA ALA A 150 -16.78 -19.17 14.57
C ALA A 150 -17.02 -20.68 14.38
N ASN A 151 -15.96 -21.49 14.36
CA ASN A 151 -16.05 -22.93 14.06
C ASN A 151 -15.18 -23.83 14.94
N GLY A 152 -14.33 -23.26 15.80
CA GLY A 152 -13.43 -24.00 16.71
C GLY A 152 -12.16 -24.55 16.07
N ASN A 153 -11.95 -24.38 14.76
CA ASN A 153 -10.78 -24.91 14.05
C ASN A 153 -9.49 -24.16 14.44
N LEU A 154 -8.37 -24.88 14.45
CA LEU A 154 -7.04 -24.26 14.49
C LEU A 154 -6.66 -23.82 13.07
N VAL A 155 -6.19 -22.57 12.95
CA VAL A 155 -5.87 -21.92 11.68
C VAL A 155 -4.52 -21.21 11.82
N HIS A 156 -3.69 -21.24 10.77
CA HIS A 156 -2.50 -20.39 10.74
C HIS A 156 -2.89 -18.94 10.48
N ALA A 157 -2.30 -18.02 11.24
CA ALA A 157 -2.36 -16.60 10.93
C ALA A 157 -1.62 -16.30 9.63
N THR A 158 -1.96 -15.19 9.01
CA THR A 158 -1.16 -14.65 7.91
C THR A 158 -0.06 -13.78 8.47
N ALA A 159 1.17 -14.04 8.05
CA ALA A 159 2.36 -13.31 8.43
C ALA A 159 2.57 -12.08 7.52
N LEU A 160 2.94 -10.97 8.14
CA LEU A 160 3.34 -9.73 7.49
C LEU A 160 4.71 -9.30 8.07
N PRO A 161 5.81 -9.49 7.32
CA PRO A 161 7.11 -8.95 7.72
C PRO A 161 7.04 -7.43 7.89
N LEU A 162 7.62 -6.91 8.97
CA LEU A 162 7.70 -5.46 9.25
C LEU A 162 9.13 -4.94 9.07
N THR A 163 10.08 -5.68 9.65
CA THR A 163 11.52 -5.48 9.50
C THR A 163 12.19 -6.85 9.46
N ASP A 164 13.51 -6.89 9.26
CA ASP A 164 14.26 -8.15 9.37
C ASP A 164 14.24 -8.73 10.81
N GLU A 165 13.93 -7.92 11.82
CA GLU A 165 13.83 -8.38 13.22
C GLU A 165 12.40 -8.64 13.69
N SER A 166 11.37 -8.22 12.92
CA SER A 166 10.00 -8.19 13.43
C SER A 166 8.92 -8.46 12.38
N ALA A 167 7.82 -9.06 12.84
CA ALA A 167 6.66 -9.37 12.03
C ALA A 167 5.35 -9.11 12.78
N ALA A 168 4.31 -8.83 12.02
CA ALA A 168 2.93 -8.80 12.45
C ALA A 168 2.19 -10.03 11.92
N PHE A 169 1.13 -10.42 12.62
CA PHE A 169 0.24 -11.50 12.23
C PHE A 169 -1.20 -11.05 12.40
N TRP A 170 -2.04 -11.41 11.43
CA TRP A 170 -3.48 -11.18 11.49
C TRP A 170 -4.24 -12.49 11.25
N PHE A 171 -5.48 -12.54 11.75
CA PHE A 171 -6.29 -13.75 11.73
C PHE A 171 -7.40 -13.71 10.68
N PHE A 172 -8.16 -12.61 10.67
CA PHE A 172 -9.34 -12.47 9.83
C PHE A 172 -9.10 -11.60 8.60
N GLY A 173 -8.32 -10.53 8.76
CA GLY A 173 -8.00 -9.63 7.67
C GLY A 173 -6.83 -8.69 8.00
N PRO A 174 -6.17 -8.16 6.96
CA PRO A 174 -4.94 -7.37 7.11
C PRO A 174 -5.12 -6.04 7.86
N ASP A 175 -6.35 -5.53 7.97
CA ASP A 175 -6.66 -4.28 8.69
C ASP A 175 -6.69 -4.46 10.22
N ASN A 176 -6.68 -5.72 10.71
CA ASN A 176 -6.74 -6.04 12.13
C ASN A 176 -5.56 -6.93 12.53
N VAL A 177 -4.41 -6.30 12.85
CA VAL A 177 -3.23 -7.00 13.38
C VAL A 177 -3.53 -7.50 14.79
N GLU A 178 -3.20 -8.77 15.05
CA GLU A 178 -3.55 -9.48 16.29
C GLU A 178 -2.31 -9.77 17.14
N VAL A 179 -1.18 -10.09 16.50
CA VAL A 179 0.07 -10.44 17.17
C VAL A 179 1.23 -9.74 16.49
N THR A 180 2.18 -9.24 17.28
CA THR A 180 3.49 -8.81 16.79
C THR A 180 4.57 -9.62 17.50
N VAL A 181 5.58 -10.03 16.74
CA VAL A 181 6.73 -10.77 17.24
C VAL A 181 7.99 -10.04 16.82
N LYS A 182 8.94 -9.91 17.75
CA LYS A 182 10.28 -9.42 17.47
C LYS A 182 11.32 -10.42 17.99
N VAL A 183 12.28 -10.76 17.15
CA VAL A 183 13.49 -11.50 17.54
C VAL A 183 14.64 -10.51 17.52
N LEU A 184 15.27 -10.26 18.66
CA LEU A 184 16.35 -9.28 18.80
C LEU A 184 17.66 -10.00 19.13
N ASP A 185 18.76 -9.52 18.52
CA ASP A 185 20.11 -9.98 18.87
C ASP A 185 20.51 -9.43 20.25
N GLY A 186 20.25 -10.22 21.28
CA GLY A 186 20.65 -9.95 22.66
C GLY A 186 21.97 -10.62 23.05
N ARG A 187 22.64 -11.32 22.12
CA ARG A 187 23.85 -12.09 22.42
C ARG A 187 24.98 -11.23 23.02
N PRO A 188 25.20 -9.97 22.60
CA PRO A 188 26.19 -9.12 23.24
C PRO A 188 25.96 -8.84 24.74
N VAL A 189 24.73 -9.06 25.24
CA VAL A 189 24.35 -8.79 26.63
C VAL A 189 24.42 -10.05 27.49
N ASN A 190 23.88 -11.17 27.01
CA ASN A 190 23.79 -12.40 27.81
C ASN A 190 23.99 -13.70 27.03
N GLY A 191 24.45 -13.65 25.78
CA GLY A 191 24.66 -14.84 24.95
C GLY A 191 23.38 -15.47 24.40
N HIS A 192 22.26 -14.74 24.40
CA HIS A 192 20.99 -15.25 23.87
C HIS A 192 20.31 -14.30 22.88
N TRP A 193 19.64 -14.88 21.89
CA TRP A 193 18.57 -14.20 21.17
C TRP A 193 17.36 -13.97 22.08
N TRP A 194 16.72 -12.82 21.93
CA TRP A 194 15.55 -12.46 22.72
C TRP A 194 14.29 -12.47 21.87
N VAL A 195 13.21 -13.01 22.40
CA VAL A 195 11.90 -13.00 21.74
C VAL A 195 10.93 -12.11 22.53
N PHE A 196 10.31 -11.19 21.81
CA PHE A 196 9.23 -10.34 22.32
C PHE A 196 7.96 -10.68 21.56
N LEU A 197 6.87 -10.87 22.29
CA LEU A 197 5.55 -11.14 21.76
C LEU A 197 4.57 -10.14 22.38
N ALA A 198 3.89 -9.39 21.52
CA ALA A 198 2.75 -8.58 21.94
C ALA A 198 1.48 -9.06 21.20
N SER A 199 0.51 -9.52 21.98
CA SER A 199 -0.80 -9.97 21.55
C SER A 199 -1.81 -8.85 21.83
N MET A 200 -2.73 -8.61 20.90
CA MET A 200 -3.83 -7.64 21.03
C MET A 200 -5.20 -8.33 21.02
N THR A 201 -5.20 -9.65 21.27
CA THR A 201 -6.37 -10.51 21.23
C THR A 201 -6.51 -11.33 22.51
N ASP A 202 -7.71 -11.82 22.80
CA ASP A 202 -8.01 -12.77 23.87
C ASP A 202 -8.30 -14.19 23.34
N LEU A 203 -8.16 -14.40 22.04
CA LEU A 203 -8.32 -15.72 21.42
C LEU A 203 -7.22 -16.69 21.86
N GLU A 204 -7.51 -17.99 21.80
CA GLU A 204 -6.50 -19.02 21.98
C GLU A 204 -5.52 -19.00 20.81
N LEU A 205 -4.23 -18.91 21.11
CA LEU A 205 -3.17 -18.94 20.11
C LEU A 205 -1.89 -19.61 20.62
N THR A 206 -1.09 -20.07 19.67
CA THR A 206 0.24 -20.60 19.87
C THR A 206 1.18 -19.93 18.88
N VAL A 207 2.23 -19.30 19.39
CA VAL A 207 3.33 -18.75 18.59
C VAL A 207 4.51 -19.72 18.69
N THR A 208 5.03 -20.13 17.55
CA THR A 208 6.20 -20.99 17.44
C THR A 208 7.30 -20.21 16.75
N VAL A 209 8.43 -20.05 17.44
CA VAL A 209 9.66 -19.47 16.89
C VAL A 209 10.67 -20.59 16.74
N LEU A 210 11.17 -20.77 15.54
CA LEU A 210 12.15 -21.79 15.17
C LEU A 210 13.43 -21.12 14.70
N GLU A 211 14.57 -21.61 15.15
CA GLU A 211 15.90 -21.20 14.69
C GLU A 211 16.43 -22.21 13.67
N ASN A 212 16.66 -21.77 12.42
CA ASN A 212 17.06 -22.60 11.31
C ASN A 212 18.59 -22.83 11.27
N LEU A 213 19.16 -23.32 12.37
CA LEU A 213 20.58 -23.70 12.41
C LEU A 213 20.85 -24.89 11.49
N ASP A 214 21.97 -24.83 10.76
CA ASP A 214 22.43 -25.88 9.84
C ASP A 214 21.37 -26.37 8.84
N ASP A 215 20.46 -25.47 8.44
CA ASP A 215 19.36 -25.77 7.51
C ASP A 215 18.45 -26.92 7.99
N CYS A 216 18.25 -27.00 9.31
CA CYS A 216 17.48 -28.05 9.97
C CYS A 216 16.03 -28.17 9.45
N LEU A 217 15.48 -27.12 8.83
CA LEU A 217 14.19 -27.16 8.13
C LEU A 217 14.19 -28.01 6.84
N ARG A 218 15.35 -28.18 6.19
CA ARG A 218 15.50 -29.03 5.00
C ARG A 218 15.91 -30.46 5.33
N LEU A 219 16.33 -30.74 6.56
CA LEU A 219 16.73 -32.07 6.98
C LEU A 219 15.50 -33.00 7.16
N PRO A 220 15.59 -34.28 6.78
CA PRO A 220 14.43 -35.19 6.71
C PRO A 220 13.88 -35.67 8.08
N SER A 221 14.10 -34.95 9.18
CA SER A 221 13.54 -35.29 10.48
C SER A 221 12.10 -34.76 10.62
N VAL A 222 11.19 -35.62 11.10
CA VAL A 222 9.82 -35.24 11.46
C VAL A 222 9.61 -35.54 12.95
N PRO A 223 9.46 -34.52 13.81
CA PRO A 223 9.54 -33.09 13.52
C PRO A 223 10.98 -32.60 13.24
N PRO A 224 11.15 -31.42 12.60
CA PRO A 224 12.46 -30.80 12.41
C PRO A 224 13.19 -30.66 13.75
N SER A 225 14.48 -30.98 13.79
CA SER A 225 15.30 -30.90 15.01
C SER A 225 15.75 -29.46 15.35
N CYS A 226 15.11 -28.47 14.75
CA CYS A 226 15.46 -27.07 14.93
C CYS A 226 15.19 -26.64 16.38
N PRO A 227 16.10 -25.89 17.01
CA PRO A 227 15.81 -25.22 18.27
C PRO A 227 14.49 -24.46 18.13
N THR A 228 13.55 -24.71 19.04
CA THR A 228 12.19 -24.21 18.94
C THR A 228 11.72 -23.67 20.28
N ARG A 229 11.11 -22.48 20.26
CA ARG A 229 10.37 -21.91 21.39
C ARG A 229 8.90 -21.80 21.03
N THR A 230 8.05 -22.17 21.99
CA THR A 230 6.60 -22.12 21.83
C THR A 230 5.97 -21.32 22.96
N TYR A 231 5.18 -20.33 22.59
CA TYR A 231 4.49 -19.43 23.50
C TYR A 231 2.98 -19.60 23.32
N ARG A 232 2.26 -19.85 24.41
CA ARG A 232 0.81 -20.16 24.37
C ARG A 232 0.00 -19.12 25.12
N GLN A 233 -1.12 -18.74 24.51
CA GLN A 233 -2.16 -17.92 25.11
C GLN A 233 -3.46 -18.73 25.11
N THR A 234 -4.08 -18.85 26.28
CA THR A 234 -5.39 -19.51 26.46
C THR A 234 -6.52 -18.56 26.12
N ALA A 235 -7.65 -19.08 25.63
CA ALA A 235 -8.85 -18.27 25.37
C ALA A 235 -9.29 -17.45 26.60
N GLY A 236 -9.74 -16.22 26.35
CA GLY A 236 -10.20 -15.27 27.37
C GLY A 236 -9.07 -14.56 28.13
N ALA A 237 -7.81 -14.73 27.71
CA ALA A 237 -6.68 -14.06 28.33
C ALA A 237 -5.77 -13.45 27.26
N ASN A 238 -5.40 -12.19 27.43
CA ASN A 238 -4.32 -11.57 26.67
C ASN A 238 -2.97 -11.86 27.34
N ARG A 239 -1.95 -12.24 26.56
CA ARG A 239 -0.60 -12.51 27.06
C ARG A 239 0.46 -11.87 26.16
N ASN A 240 1.12 -10.86 26.70
CA ASN A 240 2.39 -10.34 26.18
C ASN A 240 3.54 -11.05 26.89
N LEU A 241 4.65 -11.27 26.18
CA LEU A 241 5.78 -12.02 26.67
C LEU A 241 7.11 -11.40 26.25
N ILE A 242 8.09 -11.52 27.14
CA ILE A 242 9.48 -11.19 26.91
C ILE A 242 10.31 -12.39 27.36
N ASP A 243 11.06 -12.99 26.45
CA ASP A 243 11.97 -14.10 26.71
C ASP A 243 13.38 -13.69 26.30
N VAL A 244 14.18 -13.27 27.29
CA VAL A 244 15.58 -12.86 27.10
C VAL A 244 16.57 -14.03 27.14
N GLN A 245 16.07 -15.27 27.07
CA GLN A 245 16.82 -16.51 27.14
C GLN A 245 16.37 -17.48 26.02
N ALA A 246 15.80 -16.94 24.94
CA ALA A 246 15.04 -17.73 23.97
C ALA A 246 15.95 -18.73 23.23
N PHE A 247 17.02 -18.27 22.59
CA PHE A 247 17.96 -19.16 21.90
C PHE A 247 19.36 -18.87 22.39
N ALA A 248 20.07 -19.91 22.82
CA ALA A 248 21.46 -19.81 23.23
C ALA A 248 22.35 -19.97 22.00
N GLU A 249 23.43 -19.20 21.96
CA GLU A 249 24.56 -19.44 21.06
C GLU A 249 25.47 -20.56 21.60
#